data_AF-A0A7H4M8J0-F1
#
_entry.id   AF-A0A7H4M8J0-F1
#
_cell.length_a   1.000
_cell.length_b   1.000
_cell.length_c   1.000
_cell.angle_alpha   90.00
_cell.angle_beta   90.00
_cell.angle_gamma   90.00
#
_symmetry.space_group_name_H-M   'P 1'
#
loop_
_entity.id
_entity.type
_entity.pdbx_description
1 polymer ?
#
loop_
_entity_poly.entity_id
_entity_poly.type
_entity_poly.pdbx_seq_one_letter_code
_entity_poly.pdbx_strand_id
1 'polypeptide(L)' 'MEETGIPVVVAEDPLTCVARGGGKALEMIDMHGGDLFSEE' A
#
# COMPACT_ATOMS: atom_id res chain seq x y z
N MET A 1 -9.94 -10.05 17.11
CA MET A 1 -10.37 -8.65 16.93
C MET A 1 -10.49 -7.91 18.26
N GLU A 2 -10.19 -8.56 19.39
CA GLU A 2 -10.73 -8.16 20.70
C GLU A 2 -9.64 -7.70 21.69
N GLU A 3 -8.38 -8.09 21.51
CA GLU A 3 -7.27 -7.74 22.41
C GLU A 3 -6.98 -6.23 22.51
N THR A 4 -7.17 -5.50 21.42
CA THR A 4 -6.81 -4.08 21.35
C THR A 4 -7.99 -3.15 21.64
N GLY A 5 -9.22 -3.67 21.67
CA GLY A 5 -10.44 -2.87 21.86
C GLY A 5 -10.73 -1.81 20.79
N ILE A 6 -9.94 -1.76 19.71
CA ILE A 6 -10.09 -0.81 18.60
C ILE A 6 -10.74 -1.48 17.38
N PRO A 7 -11.42 -0.70 16.51
CA PRO A 7 -11.98 -1.23 15.27
C PRO A 7 -10.90 -1.85 14.38
N VAL A 8 -11.18 -3.05 13.88
CA VAL A 8 -10.31 -3.74 12.91
C VAL A 8 -11.09 -3.90 11.62
N VAL A 9 -10.44 -3.60 10.50
CA VAL A 9 -11.00 -3.77 9.17
C VAL A 9 -10.08 -4.68 8.37
N VAL A 10 -10.64 -5.73 7.78
CA VAL A 10 -9.94 -6.61 6.85
C VAL A 10 -10.00 -5.96 5.47
N ALA A 11 -8.85 -5.88 4.79
CA ALA A 11 -8.81 -5.37 3.42
C ALA A 11 -9.65 -6.24 2.48
N GLU A 12 -10.18 -5.65 1.41
CA GLU A 12 -11.03 -6.33 0.42
C GLU A 12 -10.31 -7.55 -0.21
N ASP A 13 -9.05 -7.39 -0.64
CA ASP A 13 -8.21 -8.47 -1.16
C ASP A 13 -6.93 -8.63 -0.33
N PRO A 14 -7.00 -9.24 0.86
CA PRO A 14 -5.91 -9.25 1.83
C PRO A 14 -4.69 -10.04 1.35
N LEU A 15 -4.90 -11.02 0.46
CA LEU A 15 -3.82 -11.85 -0.09
C LEU A 15 -3.02 -11.16 -1.19
N THR A 16 -3.58 -10.12 -1.84
CA THR A 16 -2.94 -9.44 -2.97
C THR A 16 -2.72 -7.95 -2.72
N CYS A 17 -3.08 -7.42 -1.55
CA CYS A 17 -3.01 -6.00 -1.24
C CYS A 17 -1.59 -5.41 -1.43
N VAL A 18 -0.55 -6.19 -1.13
CA VAL A 18 0.85 -5.82 -1.34
C VAL A 18 1.16 -5.65 -2.83
N ALA A 19 0.83 -6.66 -3.66
CA ALA A 19 1.08 -6.61 -5.09
C ALA A 19 0.30 -5.46 -5.75
N ARG A 20 -0.96 -5.24 -5.35
CA ARG A 20 -1.79 -4.11 -5.82
C ARG A 20 -1.19 -2.76 -5.44
N GLY A 21 -0.69 -2.61 -4.22
CA GLY A 21 0.00 -1.40 -3.76
C GLY A 21 1.28 -1.14 -4.54
N GLY A 22 2.10 -2.18 -4.74
CA GLY A 22 3.32 -2.11 -5.53
C GLY A 22 3.06 -1.70 -6.99
N GLY A 23 2.05 -2.27 -7.64
CA GLY A 23 1.66 -1.88 -8.99
C GLY A 23 1.31 -0.38 -9.09
N LYS A 24 0.51 0.13 -8.16
CA LYS A 24 0.20 1.57 -8.08
C LYS A 24 1.45 2.42 -7.87
N ALA A 25 2.39 1.97 -7.04
CA ALA A 25 3.65 2.69 -6.83
C ALA A 25 4.48 2.77 -8.11
N LEU A 26 4.55 1.69 -8.89
CA LEU A 26 5.22 1.68 -10.19
C LEU A 26 4.57 2.62 -11.20
N GLU A 27 3.23 2.67 -11.26
CA GLU A 27 2.50 3.64 -12.09
C GLU A 27 2.82 5.09 -11.66
N MET A 28 2.90 5.35 -10.36
CA MET A 28 3.25 6.67 -9.84
C MET A 28 4.70 7.06 -10.19
N ILE A 29 5.65 6.11 -10.15
CA ILE A 29 7.04 6.33 -10.57
C ILE A 29 7.11 6.63 -12.07
N ASP A 30 6.36 5.91 -12.90
CA ASP A 30 6.31 6.15 -14.34
C ASP A 30 5.79 7.56 -14.67
N MET A 31 4.76 8.02 -13.94
CA MET A 31 4.18 9.35 -14.12
C MET A 31 5.03 10.50 -13.57
N HIS A 32 5.73 10.32 -12.43
CA HIS A 32 6.37 11.42 -11.69
C HIS A 32 7.90 11.32 -11.61
N GLY A 33 8.49 10.22 -12.08
CA GLY A 33 9.92 9.93 -12.00
C GLY A 33 10.31 9.14 -10.74
N GLY A 34 11.51 8.56 -10.78
CA GLY A 34 12.04 7.69 -9.71
C GLY A 34 12.32 8.39 -8.38
N ASP A 35 12.42 9.72 -8.38
CA ASP A 35 12.70 10.50 -7.16
C ASP A 35 11.49 10.64 -6.23
N LEU A 36 10.29 10.26 -6.68
CA LEU A 36 9.05 10.40 -5.91
C LEU A 36 9.11 9.71 -4.53
N PHE A 37 9.88 8.63 -4.42
CA PHE A 37 10.00 7.82 -3.20
C PHE A 37 11.43 7.78 -2.65
N SER A 38 12.30 8.70 -3.06
CA SER A 38 13.65 8.83 -2.51
C SER A 38 13.59 9.33 -1.07
N GLU A 39 14.31 8.66 -0.16
CA GLU A 39 14.63 9.22 1.16
C GLU A 39 15.84 10.13 0.98
N GLU A 40 15.73 11.39 1.44
CA GLU A 40 16.83 12.38 1.39
C GLU A 40 18.04 11.97 2.24
#